data_AF-A0A4R6QWC2-F1
#
_entry.id   AF-A0A4R6QWC2-F1
#
_cell.length_a   1.000
_cell.length_b   1.000
_cell.length_c   1.000
_cell.angle_alpha   90.00
_cell.angle_beta   90.00
_cell.angle_gamma   90.00
#
_symmetry.space_group_name_H-M   'P 1'
#
loop_
_entity.id
_entity.type
_entity.pdbx_description
1 polymer ?
#
loop_
_entity_poly.entity_id
_entity_poly.type
_entity_poly.pdbx_seq_one_letter_code
_entity_poly.pdbx_strand_id
1 'polypeptide(L)'
;MIPIVSNLIGSSKIIDNQTVRARTTAAVRQTAAERAGAEGASGRLASAALQNPEFAVTSFLVRIATNPAIAAAACVDCGYPNVQDTDILYVVSDAWDEIAATEFPDPDAA
;
A
#
# COMPACT_ATOMS: atom_id res chain seq x y z
N MET A 1 17.19 13.48 18.80
CA MET A 1 15.87 13.95 18.33
C MET A 1 16.03 14.23 16.84
N ILE A 2 15.69 13.26 15.98
CA ILE A 2 15.84 13.38 14.52
C ILE A 2 14.54 14.02 14.01
N PRO A 3 14.58 15.10 13.21
CA PRO A 3 13.38 15.80 12.82
C PRO A 3 12.52 14.91 11.92
N ILE A 4 11.26 14.74 12.33
CA ILE A 4 10.18 14.06 11.60
C ILE A 4 9.73 15.00 10.47
N VAL A 5 10.61 15.28 9.53
CA VAL A 5 10.19 15.71 8.20
C VAL A 5 10.34 14.48 7.34
N SER A 6 9.23 13.75 7.15
CA SER A 6 9.11 12.85 6.02
C SER A 6 9.66 13.58 4.80
N ASN A 7 10.81 13.12 4.30
CA ASN A 7 11.47 13.81 3.22
C ASN A 7 10.56 13.68 2.00
N LEU A 8 9.88 14.76 1.61
CA LEU A 8 8.94 14.75 0.48
C LEU A 8 9.59 14.15 -0.78
N ILE A 9 10.90 14.37 -0.96
CA ILE A 9 11.69 13.77 -2.04
C ILE A 9 11.81 12.26 -1.84
N GLY A 10 12.15 11.79 -0.63
CA GLY A 10 12.20 10.36 -0.30
C GLY A 10 10.87 9.65 -0.52
N SER A 11 9.76 10.24 -0.08
CA SER A 11 8.40 9.71 -0.33
C SER A 11 8.06 9.66 -1.83
N SER A 12 8.39 10.71 -2.59
CA SER A 12 8.22 10.70 -4.06
C SER A 12 9.04 9.58 -4.70
N LYS A 13 10.29 9.39 -4.27
CA LYS A 13 11.15 8.34 -4.79
C LYS A 13 10.66 6.93 -4.47
N ILE A 14 9.97 6.73 -3.34
CA ILE A 14 9.31 5.47 -3.03
C ILE A 14 8.23 5.16 -4.06
N ILE A 15 7.40 6.15 -4.41
CA ILE A 15 6.30 5.98 -5.37
C ILE A 15 6.84 5.64 -6.78
N ASP A 16 7.94 6.27 -7.17
CA ASP A 16 8.58 6.07 -8.48
C ASP A 16 9.45 4.80 -8.55
N ASN A 17 9.77 4.20 -7.39
CA ASN A 17 10.64 3.03 -7.32
C ASN A 17 9.92 1.77 -7.84
N GLN A 18 10.39 1.25 -8.97
CA GLN A 18 9.81 0.08 -9.64
C GLN A 18 9.92 -1.20 -8.80
N THR A 19 10.94 -1.34 -7.95
CA THR A 19 11.09 -2.48 -7.04
C THR A 19 10.05 -2.42 -5.93
N VAL A 20 9.83 -1.23 -5.33
CA VAL A 20 8.76 -1.05 -4.33
C VAL A 20 7.41 -1.36 -4.97
N ARG A 21 7.12 -0.78 -6.14
CA ARG A 21 5.88 -1.07 -6.89
C ARG A 21 5.67 -2.55 -7.13
N ALA A 22 6.66 -3.25 -7.69
CA ALA A 22 6.54 -4.68 -7.99
C ALA A 22 6.25 -5.52 -6.73
N ARG A 23 6.90 -5.17 -5.61
CA ARG A 23 6.68 -5.85 -4.31
C ARG A 23 5.34 -5.50 -3.70
N THR A 24 4.88 -4.25 -3.80
CA THR A 24 3.52 -3.85 -3.41
C THR A 24 2.49 -4.60 -4.23
N THR A 25 2.68 -4.75 -5.55
CA THR A 25 1.80 -5.56 -6.41
C THR A 25 1.73 -7.02 -5.95
N ALA A 26 2.86 -7.61 -5.56
CA ALA A 26 2.88 -8.97 -5.00
C ALA A 26 2.12 -9.07 -3.67
N ALA A 27 2.35 -8.14 -2.74
CA ALA A 27 1.66 -8.10 -1.45
C ALA A 27 0.15 -7.89 -1.61
N VAL A 28 -0.27 -6.98 -2.49
CA VAL A 28 -1.69 -6.75 -2.82
C VAL A 28 -2.34 -8.03 -3.33
N ARG A 29 -1.70 -8.76 -4.25
CA ARG A 29 -2.23 -10.03 -4.75
C ARG A 29 -2.33 -11.09 -3.67
N GLN A 30 -1.33 -11.18 -2.79
CA GLN A 30 -1.35 -12.11 -1.66
C GLN A 30 -2.52 -11.79 -0.73
N THR A 31 -2.64 -10.55 -0.24
CA THR A 31 -3.72 -10.13 0.65
C THR A 31 -5.08 -10.29 -0.03
N ALA A 32 -5.20 -9.99 -1.33
CA ALA A 32 -6.42 -10.21 -2.09
C ALA A 32 -6.82 -11.69 -2.14
N ALA A 33 -5.86 -12.61 -2.32
CA ALA A 33 -6.13 -14.04 -2.29
C ALA A 33 -6.63 -14.51 -0.91
N GLU A 34 -6.05 -13.97 0.17
CA GLU A 34 -6.48 -14.24 1.55
C GLU A 34 -7.88 -13.68 1.84
N ARG A 35 -8.25 -12.56 1.22
CA ARG A 35 -9.52 -11.85 1.42
C ARG A 35 -10.58 -12.14 0.35
N ALA A 36 -10.33 -13.05 -0.59
CA ALA A 36 -11.22 -13.31 -1.73
C ALA A 36 -12.63 -13.79 -1.32
N GLY A 37 -12.77 -14.42 -0.15
CA GLY A 37 -14.05 -14.85 0.40
C GLY A 37 -14.68 -13.89 1.41
N ALA A 38 -14.08 -12.72 1.65
CA ALA A 38 -14.63 -11.75 2.59
C ALA A 38 -15.90 -11.09 2.03
N GLU A 39 -16.82 -10.72 2.90
CA GLU A 39 -18.00 -9.95 2.52
C GLU A 39 -17.71 -8.44 2.51
N GLY A 40 -18.62 -7.67 1.90
CA GLY A 40 -18.57 -6.21 1.91
C GLY A 40 -17.42 -5.60 1.11
N ALA A 41 -17.00 -4.40 1.50
CA ALA A 41 -15.97 -3.63 0.80
C ALA A 41 -14.63 -4.37 0.67
N SER A 42 -14.22 -5.09 1.73
CA SER A 42 -12.96 -5.84 1.79
C SER A 42 -12.87 -6.90 0.69
N GLY A 43 -13.94 -7.68 0.49
CA GLY A 43 -14.03 -8.68 -0.58
C GLY A 43 -14.16 -8.08 -1.98
N ARG A 44 -14.83 -6.92 -2.11
CA ARG A 44 -14.91 -6.19 -3.38
C ARG A 44 -13.53 -5.69 -3.83
N LEU A 45 -12.74 -5.13 -2.91
CA LEU A 45 -11.35 -4.75 -3.17
C LEU A 45 -10.50 -5.97 -3.55
N ALA A 46 -10.66 -7.09 -2.84
CA ALA A 46 -9.94 -8.33 -3.14
C ALA A 46 -10.24 -8.84 -4.56
N SER A 47 -11.52 -8.88 -4.92
CA SER A 47 -11.97 -9.30 -6.25
C SER A 47 -11.42 -8.40 -7.36
N ALA A 48 -11.44 -7.08 -7.15
CA ALA A 48 -10.89 -6.11 -8.10
C ALA A 48 -9.37 -6.24 -8.24
N ALA A 49 -8.65 -6.37 -7.13
CA ALA A 49 -7.19 -6.49 -7.10
C ALA A 49 -6.68 -7.80 -7.74
N LEU A 50 -7.44 -8.90 -7.67
CA LEU A 50 -7.11 -10.14 -8.38
C LEU A 50 -7.24 -10.00 -9.90
N GLN A 51 -8.19 -9.19 -10.38
CA GLN A 51 -8.41 -8.95 -11.82
C GLN A 51 -7.44 -7.90 -12.38
N ASN A 52 -7.26 -6.81 -11.64
CA ASN A 52 -6.37 -5.71 -11.99
C ASN A 52 -5.68 -5.18 -10.73
N PRO A 53 -4.50 -5.70 -10.36
CA PRO A 53 -3.84 -5.30 -9.13
C PRO A 53 -3.40 -3.83 -9.14
N GLU A 54 -3.05 -3.27 -10.31
CA GLU A 54 -2.59 -1.89 -10.43
C GLU A 54 -3.65 -0.86 -9.98
N PHE A 55 -4.93 -1.24 -10.02
CA PHE A 55 -6.03 -0.45 -9.44
C PHE A 55 -5.77 -0.12 -7.96
N ALA A 56 -5.38 -1.12 -7.16
CA ALA A 56 -5.18 -0.97 -5.72
C ALA A 56 -3.75 -0.53 -5.36
N VAL A 57 -2.75 -0.91 -6.17
CA VAL A 57 -1.32 -0.68 -5.90
C VAL A 57 -1.01 0.80 -5.68
N THR A 58 -1.63 1.71 -6.41
CA THR A 58 -1.37 3.15 -6.24
C THR A 58 -1.76 3.63 -4.85
N SER A 59 -2.94 3.26 -4.35
CA SER A 59 -3.41 3.62 -3.01
C SER A 59 -2.49 3.05 -1.92
N PHE A 60 -2.01 1.82 -2.08
CA PHE A 60 -1.05 1.21 -1.15
C PHE A 60 0.35 1.84 -1.22
N LEU A 61 0.83 2.22 -2.41
CA LEU A 61 2.11 2.91 -2.56
C LEU A 61 2.11 4.26 -1.82
N VAL A 62 0.99 4.99 -1.86
CA VAL A 62 0.84 6.22 -1.08
C VAL A 62 0.97 5.92 0.41
N ARG A 63 0.27 4.89 0.93
CA ARG A 63 0.36 4.50 2.34
C ARG A 63 1.76 4.09 2.77
N ILE A 64 2.47 3.34 1.92
CA ILE A 64 3.87 2.97 2.13
C ILE A 64 4.76 4.21 2.18
N ALA A 65 4.59 5.14 1.24
CA ALA A 65 5.39 6.38 1.18
C ALA A 65 5.12 7.35 2.33
N THR A 66 3.94 7.26 2.96
CA THR A 66 3.56 8.03 4.15
C THR A 66 3.81 7.30 5.47
N ASN A 67 4.19 6.02 5.44
CA ASN A 67 4.50 5.27 6.65
C ASN A 67 5.76 5.85 7.32
N PRO A 68 5.71 6.32 8.58
CA PRO A 68 6.85 7.02 9.19
C PRO A 68 8.13 6.20 9.29
N ALA A 69 8.02 4.89 9.52
CA ALA A 69 9.18 4.02 9.64
C ALA A 69 9.87 3.81 8.27
N ILE A 70 9.07 3.60 7.22
CA ILE A 70 9.57 3.43 5.86
C ILE A 70 10.12 4.77 5.33
N ALA A 71 9.40 5.88 5.54
CA ALA A 71 9.83 7.21 5.13
C ALA A 71 11.12 7.66 5.83
N ALA A 72 11.33 7.29 7.10
CA ALA A 72 12.57 7.57 7.82
C ALA A 72 13.76 6.75 7.28
N ALA A 73 13.50 5.56 6.72
CA ALA A 73 14.51 4.72 6.07
C ALA A 73 14.71 5.08 4.58
N ALA A 74 13.93 6.02 4.05
CA ALA A 74 13.96 6.38 2.65
C ALA A 74 15.18 7.24 2.30
N CYS A 75 15.82 6.91 1.17
CA CYS A 75 16.93 7.66 0.60
C CYS A 75 16.44 8.56 -0.54
N VAL A 76 16.94 9.79 -0.58
CA VAL A 76 16.51 10.84 -1.54
C VAL A 76 16.80 10.52 -3.00
N ASP A 77 17.77 9.64 -3.26
CA ASP A 77 18.16 9.26 -4.62
C ASP A 77 17.52 7.93 -5.04
N CYS A 78 17.29 7.04 -4.07
CA CYS A 78 17.01 5.64 -4.30
C CYS A 78 15.64 5.17 -3.77
N GLY A 79 14.88 6.04 -3.09
CA GLY A 79 13.57 5.72 -2.54
C GLY A 79 13.72 4.89 -1.29
N TYR A 80 13.62 3.57 -1.39
CA TYR A 80 13.72 2.67 -0.23
C TYR A 80 14.72 1.55 -0.58
N PRO A 81 16.03 1.72 -0.29
CA PRO A 81 17.06 0.82 -0.80
C PRO A 81 17.01 -0.59 -0.17
N ASN A 82 16.51 -0.69 1.05
CA ASN A 82 16.44 -1.93 1.81
C ASN A 82 14.98 -2.39 1.95
N VAL A 83 14.24 -2.43 0.85
CA VAL A 83 12.84 -2.84 0.86
C VAL A 83 12.67 -4.19 1.55
N GLN A 84 11.95 -4.21 2.67
CA GLN A 84 11.57 -5.45 3.33
C GLN A 84 10.15 -5.83 2.92
N ASP A 85 9.95 -7.07 2.49
CA ASP A 85 8.63 -7.56 2.08
C ASP A 85 7.65 -7.55 3.26
N THR A 86 8.14 -7.77 4.48
CA THR A 86 7.36 -7.68 5.72
C THR A 86 6.79 -6.29 5.96
N ASP A 87 7.55 -5.23 5.67
CA ASP A 87 7.09 -3.85 5.87
C ASP A 87 5.98 -3.50 4.88
N ILE A 88 6.13 -3.92 3.62
CA ILE A 88 5.10 -3.75 2.58
C ILE A 88 3.85 -4.55 2.94
N LEU A 89 4.00 -5.83 3.29
CA LEU A 89 2.86 -6.69 3.61
C LEU A 89 2.12 -6.18 4.84
N TYR A 90 2.84 -5.67 5.84
CA TYR A 90 2.24 -5.03 7.01
C TYR A 90 1.36 -3.85 6.60
N VAL A 91 1.90 -2.90 5.82
CA VAL A 91 1.12 -1.72 5.37
C VAL A 91 -0.08 -2.12 4.52
N VAL A 92 0.09 -3.09 3.61
CA VAL A 92 -1.01 -3.57 2.76
C VAL A 92 -2.12 -4.21 3.59
N SER A 93 -1.76 -5.04 4.56
CA SER A 93 -2.73 -5.72 5.42
C SER A 93 -3.44 -4.75 6.38
N ASP A 94 -2.70 -3.80 6.95
CA ASP A 94 -3.18 -2.81 7.91
C ASP A 94 -4.14 -1.80 7.26
N ALA A 95 -3.78 -1.27 6.09
CA ALA A 95 -4.58 -0.26 5.39
C ALA A 95 -5.72 -0.85 4.54
N TRP A 96 -5.82 -2.19 4.45
CA TRP A 96 -6.72 -2.86 3.50
C TRP A 96 -8.17 -2.42 3.64
N ASP A 97 -8.71 -2.52 4.85
CA ASP A 97 -10.13 -2.26 5.09
C ASP A 97 -10.48 -0.76 4.97
N GLU A 98 -9.54 0.14 5.28
CA GLU A 98 -9.69 1.59 5.08
C GLU A 98 -9.74 1.96 3.59
N ILE A 99 -8.82 1.41 2.79
CA ILE A 99 -8.82 1.62 1.34
C ILE A 99 -10.08 1.00 0.73
N ALA A 100 -10.45 -0.20 1.17
CA ALA A 100 -11.64 -0.88 0.69
C ALA A 100 -12.90 -0.05 0.93
N ALA A 101 -13.07 0.53 2.12
CA ALA A 101 -14.21 1.38 2.44
C ALA A 101 -14.25 2.67 1.60
N THR A 102 -13.08 3.20 1.21
CA THR A 102 -12.98 4.40 0.37
C THR A 102 -13.33 4.10 -1.09
N GLU A 103 -12.80 3.01 -1.64
CA GLU A 103 -12.98 2.62 -3.05
C GLU A 103 -14.35 1.96 -3.30
N PHE A 104 -14.89 1.28 -2.30
CA PHE A 104 -16.16 0.57 -2.36
C PHE A 104 -17.05 0.95 -1.16
N PRO A 105 -17.52 2.21 -1.11
CA PRO A 105 -18.40 2.65 -0.03
C PRO A 105 -19.68 1.81 -0.01
N ASP A 106 -20.22 1.61 1.19
CA ASP A 106 -21.53 1.00 1.35
C ASP A 106 -22.60 2.08 1.15
N PRO A 107 -23.45 1.99 0.11
CA PRO A 107 -24.49 2.98 -0.15
C PRO A 107 -25.54 3.04 0.98
N ASP A 108 -25.66 1.99 1.79
CA ASP A 108 -26.66 1.88 2.85
C ASP A 108 -26.09 2.22 4.25
N ALA A 109 -24.81 2.59 4.35
CA ALA A 109 -24.16 2.97 5.62
C ALA A 109 -24.28 4.48 5.96
N ALA A 110 -25.18 5.20 5.28
CA ALA A 110 -25.43 6.64 5.48
C ALA A 110 -26.53 6.94 6.50
#